data_AF-A0A7X7FXV0-F1
#
_entry.id   AF-A0A7X7FXV0-F1
#
_cell.length_a   1.000
_cell.length_b   1.000
_cell.length_c   1.000
_cell.angle_alpha   90.00
_cell.angle_beta   90.00
_cell.angle_gamma   90.00
#
_symmetry.space_group_name_H-M   'P 1'
#
loop_
_entity.id
_entity.type
_entity.pdbx_description
1 polymer ?
#
loop_
_entity_poly.entity_id
_entity_poly.type
_entity_poly.pdbx_seq_one_letter_code
_entity_poly.pdbx_strand_id
1 'polypeptide(L)'
;MKVKKGKTVCLIACGLICLTACKKEQNKPEIPVKAEQVKIIIRMPEEASASGQKLGVASRPSDAYLYWENSDKIKFINVSNSSAVLTYSGQAADTSAIFSLSEGNLNSAVYIGFRPISAIANAYNNIVYSTPDVYTLDPVNPDGYLNDNMLMYTTTPYNYGSDTVAIFRPAMTVLEIPLQTLTGEYVVKEIKLIPVYTSPSSTKAFIRSAKLPDIINAATALTNITYCDTLTYRFSGEGLVVGSSPGTLRLLVWSNPAVTNLKGYFFLINTADYKRSITRVNQPFLNTKYYRLPNLSIPDSVAHPTLGSRFGGGIVCYIFQPGDGNVYVPNQTHGLICTEDNLPLQYTWGCVNTLINVFDSVLGTGMNNTRLIVNAGCGGAALACYNLVENGYSDWFLPSKHELVVLRQKINHDLMVGGPYWSSTEYSSDKAYRIPWEALATTTFKTDTQRIRPVRYF
;
A
#
# COMPACT_ATOMS: atom_id res chain seq x y z
N MET A 1 -73.62 48.15 -6.94
CA MET A 1 -73.67 46.70 -6.67
C MET A 1 -72.78 46.01 -7.70
N LYS A 2 -71.61 45.46 -7.36
CA LYS A 2 -71.39 44.03 -7.01
C LYS A 2 -72.13 43.12 -8.02
N VAL A 3 -71.51 42.23 -8.82
CA VAL A 3 -70.34 41.37 -8.61
C VAL A 3 -69.76 40.86 -9.96
N LYS A 4 -68.42 40.73 -10.01
CA LYS A 4 -67.60 40.00 -10.99
C LYS A 4 -67.98 38.52 -11.13
N LYS A 5 -68.02 38.00 -12.37
CA LYS A 5 -67.74 36.60 -12.80
C LYS A 5 -67.67 36.66 -14.34
N GLY A 6 -66.77 36.06 -15.09
CA GLY A 6 -65.65 35.16 -14.85
C GLY A 6 -65.20 34.62 -16.21
N LYS A 7 -63.93 34.20 -16.29
CA LYS A 7 -63.29 33.38 -17.33
C LYS A 7 -62.94 34.07 -18.66
N THR A 8 -61.71 34.60 -18.69
CA THR A 8 -60.95 34.86 -19.92
C THR A 8 -59.86 33.80 -20.08
N VAL A 9 -59.86 33.20 -21.26
CA VAL A 9 -58.78 32.61 -22.08
C VAL A 9 -57.37 32.59 -21.45
N CYS A 10 -56.70 31.43 -21.52
CA CYS A 10 -55.25 31.36 -21.42
C CYS A 10 -54.70 30.43 -22.51
N LEU A 11 -54.04 31.03 -23.51
CA LEU A 11 -53.13 30.39 -24.44
C LEU A 11 -51.70 30.61 -23.92
N ILE A 12 -50.91 29.53 -23.91
CA ILE A 12 -49.44 29.42 -24.11
C ILE A 12 -48.51 30.23 -23.18
N ALA A 13 -47.65 29.54 -22.42
CA ALA A 13 -46.17 29.67 -22.46
C ALA A 13 -45.46 28.98 -21.26
N CYS A 14 -44.24 28.53 -21.54
CA CYS A 14 -43.15 27.96 -20.73
C CYS A 14 -43.07 28.28 -19.22
N GLY A 15 -42.49 27.35 -18.44
CA GLY A 15 -41.76 27.69 -17.21
C GLY A 15 -41.67 26.61 -16.13
N LEU A 16 -40.48 26.02 -15.99
CA LEU A 16 -39.77 25.56 -14.78
C LEU A 16 -40.49 25.64 -13.39
N ILE A 17 -40.36 24.59 -12.55
CA ILE A 17 -39.89 24.60 -11.12
C ILE A 17 -40.41 23.38 -10.31
N CYS A 18 -39.44 22.62 -9.80
CA CYS A 18 -39.27 21.85 -8.56
C CYS A 18 -40.42 21.44 -7.60
N LEU A 19 -40.13 20.28 -6.96
CA LEU A 19 -40.45 19.81 -5.60
C LEU A 19 -41.82 19.15 -5.34
N THR A 20 -41.81 17.84 -5.04
CA THR A 20 -42.22 17.31 -3.72
C THR A 20 -41.96 15.80 -3.57
N ALA A 21 -41.13 15.43 -2.59
CA ALA A 21 -41.22 14.20 -1.77
C ALA A 21 -40.22 14.39 -0.59
N CYS A 22 -40.56 15.00 0.53
CA CYS A 22 -41.43 14.58 1.65
C CYS A 22 -40.90 13.39 2.49
N LYS A 23 -40.33 13.77 3.65
CA LYS A 23 -40.30 13.11 4.98
C LYS A 23 -39.60 11.75 5.17
N LYS A 24 -38.40 11.84 5.78
CA LYS A 24 -38.06 11.11 7.02
C LYS A 24 -37.17 11.99 7.92
N GLU A 25 -37.78 12.99 8.53
CA GLU A 25 -37.31 13.56 9.80
C GLU A 25 -37.97 12.77 10.92
N GLN A 26 -37.17 12.07 11.72
CA GLN A 26 -37.57 11.62 13.06
C GLN A 26 -36.42 11.96 14.00
N ASN A 27 -36.64 13.05 14.75
CA ASN A 27 -36.22 13.31 16.12
C ASN A 27 -34.94 12.60 16.59
N LYS A 28 -33.78 13.25 16.40
CA LYS A 28 -32.61 13.03 17.25
C LYS A 28 -32.60 14.11 18.33
N PRO A 29 -32.48 13.77 19.63
CA PRO A 29 -32.38 14.77 20.67
C PRO A 29 -31.15 15.64 20.43
N GLU A 30 -31.32 16.96 20.42
CA GLU A 30 -30.19 17.88 20.53
C GLU A 30 -29.50 17.59 21.85
N ILE A 31 -28.24 17.14 21.79
CA ILE A 31 -27.36 17.10 22.96
C ILE A 31 -26.75 18.50 23.08
N PRO A 32 -27.10 19.29 24.11
CA PRO A 32 -26.41 20.55 24.37
C PRO A 32 -24.94 20.23 24.61
N VAL A 33 -24.02 20.95 23.94
CA VAL A 33 -22.58 20.78 24.17
C VAL A 33 -22.29 21.13 25.63
N LYS A 34 -21.96 20.11 26.44
CA LYS A 34 -21.64 20.29 27.87
C LYS A 34 -20.25 20.90 28.05
N ALA A 35 -19.93 21.38 29.25
CA ALA A 35 -18.63 21.96 29.63
C ALA A 35 -17.42 21.00 29.55
N GLU A 36 -17.58 19.84 28.91
CA GLU A 36 -16.57 18.81 28.69
C GLU A 36 -16.61 18.29 27.23
N GLN A 37 -17.37 18.96 26.35
CA GLN A 37 -17.56 18.55 24.97
C GLN A 37 -17.05 19.61 24.00
N VAL A 38 -16.52 19.15 22.86
CA VAL A 38 -16.11 19.99 21.74
C VAL A 38 -16.80 19.49 20.49
N LYS A 39 -17.44 20.41 19.79
CA LYS A 39 -18.02 20.15 18.47
C LYS A 39 -16.94 20.32 17.41
N ILE A 40 -16.87 19.41 16.44
CA ILE A 40 -15.81 19.37 15.43
C ILE A 40 -16.38 19.23 14.04
N ILE A 41 -15.81 20.01 13.13
CA ILE A 41 -16.07 19.92 11.71
C ILE A 41 -14.73 19.84 10.98
N ILE A 42 -14.66 18.98 9.96
CA ILE A 42 -13.55 19.00 9.02
C ILE A 42 -13.87 19.97 7.89
N ARG A 43 -12.91 20.75 7.43
CA ARG A 43 -13.09 21.58 6.23
C ARG A 43 -11.96 21.34 5.24
N MET A 44 -12.33 21.14 3.97
CA MET A 44 -11.37 21.23 2.88
C MET A 44 -10.97 22.70 2.68
N PRO A 45 -9.77 22.97 2.15
CA PRO A 45 -9.35 24.34 1.84
C PRO A 45 -10.29 25.10 0.89
N GLU A 46 -11.02 24.38 0.02
CA GLU A 46 -11.87 24.96 -1.04
C GLU A 46 -13.37 25.03 -0.69
N GLU A 47 -13.81 24.42 0.43
CA GLU A 47 -15.23 24.42 0.83
C GLU A 47 -15.49 25.45 1.93
N ALA A 48 -16.04 26.61 1.57
CA ALA A 48 -16.32 27.69 2.51
C ALA A 48 -17.64 27.53 3.30
N SER A 49 -18.56 26.63 2.90
CA SER A 49 -19.94 26.67 3.41
C SER A 49 -20.72 25.34 3.44
N ALA A 50 -20.12 24.18 3.19
CA ALA A 50 -20.86 22.92 3.22
C ALA A 50 -21.07 22.39 4.65
N SER A 51 -22.31 22.45 5.15
CA SER A 51 -22.78 21.76 6.35
C SER A 51 -23.24 20.35 5.99
N GLY A 52 -22.81 19.33 6.75
CA GLY A 52 -23.16 17.93 6.48
C GLY A 52 -21.98 16.93 6.46
N GLN A 53 -21.22 16.70 7.55
CA GLN A 53 -20.02 15.85 7.47
C GLN A 53 -19.99 14.57 8.32
N LYS A 54 -19.50 13.51 7.66
CA LYS A 54 -18.91 12.30 8.21
C LYS A 54 -17.41 12.34 7.84
N LEU A 55 -16.59 13.11 8.56
CA LEU A 55 -15.11 13.24 8.43
C LEU A 55 -14.50 13.27 6.98
N GLY A 56 -14.42 14.41 6.28
CA GLY A 56 -14.15 14.40 4.82
C GLY A 56 -12.68 14.49 4.30
N VAL A 57 -12.44 14.04 3.06
CA VAL A 57 -11.37 14.46 2.10
C VAL A 57 -12.03 14.60 0.71
N ALA A 58 -12.35 15.78 0.16
CA ALA A 58 -13.11 15.83 -1.12
C ALA A 58 -12.98 17.11 -1.98
N SER A 59 -13.09 16.94 -3.32
CA SER A 59 -13.97 17.78 -4.17
C SER A 59 -14.78 16.99 -5.24
N ARG A 60 -15.01 15.68 -4.97
CA ARG A 60 -16.20 14.85 -5.29
C ARG A 60 -16.18 14.04 -6.59
N PRO A 61 -16.56 12.74 -6.50
CA PRO A 61 -17.97 12.36 -6.67
C PRO A 61 -18.44 11.27 -5.67
N SER A 62 -19.24 11.45 -4.62
CA SER A 62 -19.76 12.63 -3.93
C SER A 62 -20.16 12.18 -2.49
N ASP A 63 -19.32 12.19 -1.45
CA ASP A 63 -18.17 13.05 -1.15
C ASP A 63 -17.34 12.32 -0.08
N ALA A 64 -16.06 12.04 -0.30
CA ALA A 64 -15.36 11.04 0.51
C ALA A 64 -15.41 11.31 2.03
N TYR A 65 -15.73 10.24 2.77
CA TYR A 65 -15.96 10.24 4.21
C TYR A 65 -15.07 9.18 4.86
N LEU A 66 -14.26 9.60 5.82
CA LEU A 66 -13.85 8.74 6.91
C LEU A 66 -15.01 8.66 7.91
N TYR A 67 -15.11 7.57 8.65
CA TYR A 67 -16.14 7.44 9.66
C TYR A 67 -15.50 7.65 11.02
N TRP A 68 -16.15 8.48 11.84
CA TRP A 68 -15.81 8.48 13.25
C TRP A 68 -16.28 7.17 13.86
N GLU A 69 -15.36 6.48 14.50
CA GLU A 69 -15.59 5.31 15.33
C GLU A 69 -15.58 5.72 16.81
N ASN A 70 -16.22 4.93 17.67
CA ASN A 70 -16.26 5.25 19.11
C ASN A 70 -14.87 5.24 19.78
N SER A 71 -13.89 4.64 19.12
CA SER A 71 -12.47 4.62 19.51
C SER A 71 -11.70 5.86 19.06
N ASP A 72 -12.25 6.69 18.15
CA ASP A 72 -11.53 7.82 17.60
C ASP A 72 -11.22 8.86 18.66
N LYS A 73 -9.95 9.25 18.70
CA LYS A 73 -9.44 10.23 19.64
C LYS A 73 -8.80 11.40 18.92
N ILE A 74 -8.86 12.55 19.57
CA ILE A 74 -8.17 13.77 19.17
C ILE A 74 -7.48 14.37 20.39
N LYS A 75 -6.39 15.09 20.15
CA LYS A 75 -5.64 15.74 21.21
C LYS A 75 -5.71 17.24 21.04
N PHE A 76 -5.95 17.92 22.15
CA PHE A 76 -5.94 19.36 22.28
C PHE A 76 -4.78 19.74 23.19
N ILE A 77 -4.02 20.78 22.84
CA ILE A 77 -2.98 21.36 23.69
C ILE A 77 -3.10 22.88 23.68
N ASN A 78 -3.08 23.51 24.85
CA ASN A 78 -3.20 24.96 24.97
C ASN A 78 -1.85 25.66 25.11
N VAL A 79 -1.89 27.00 25.09
CA VAL A 79 -0.72 27.89 25.27
C VAL A 79 0.09 27.64 26.55
N SER A 80 -0.53 27.07 27.58
CA SER A 80 0.12 26.71 28.86
C SER A 80 0.65 25.26 28.84
N ASN A 81 0.69 24.61 27.68
CA ASN A 81 1.06 23.21 27.48
C ASN A 81 0.18 22.20 28.23
N SER A 82 -0.98 22.61 28.74
CA SER A 82 -1.97 21.67 29.26
C SER A 82 -2.64 20.98 28.08
N SER A 83 -2.80 19.67 28.18
CA SER A 83 -3.39 18.87 27.11
C SER A 83 -4.63 18.11 27.57
N ALA A 84 -5.54 17.90 26.63
CA ALA A 84 -6.74 17.10 26.79
C ALA A 84 -6.85 16.11 25.63
N VAL A 85 -7.29 14.90 25.93
CA VAL A 85 -7.68 13.93 24.90
C VAL A 85 -9.19 13.81 24.95
N LEU A 86 -9.81 13.99 23.79
CA LEU A 86 -11.24 13.80 23.64
C LEU A 86 -11.51 12.59 22.78
N THR A 87 -12.57 11.87 23.12
CA THR A 87 -13.02 10.67 22.40
C THR A 87 -14.34 10.97 21.70
N TYR A 88 -14.52 10.42 20.50
CA TYR A 88 -15.76 10.58 19.75
C TYR A 88 -16.93 10.03 20.57
N SER A 89 -18.00 10.82 20.66
CA SER A 89 -19.17 10.54 21.52
C SER A 89 -20.50 10.64 20.78
N GLY A 90 -20.46 10.92 19.48
CA GLY A 90 -21.64 10.97 18.63
C GLY A 90 -21.64 12.17 17.69
N GLN A 91 -22.78 12.38 17.07
CA GLN A 91 -22.96 13.40 16.03
C GLN A 91 -24.10 14.34 16.41
N ALA A 92 -23.89 15.64 16.23
CA ALA A 92 -24.90 16.67 16.43
C ALA A 92 -25.92 16.71 15.27
N ALA A 93 -27.01 17.45 15.45
CA ALA A 93 -28.07 17.61 14.44
C ALA A 93 -27.57 18.26 13.15
N ASP A 94 -26.61 19.18 13.26
CA ASP A 94 -25.93 19.84 12.13
C ASP A 94 -24.82 18.97 11.51
N THR A 95 -24.78 17.68 11.84
CA THR A 95 -23.81 16.65 11.41
C THR A 95 -22.37 16.80 11.92
N SER A 96 -22.06 17.86 12.65
CA SER A 96 -20.75 17.98 13.29
C SER A 96 -20.54 16.86 14.31
N ALA A 97 -19.28 16.49 14.50
CA ALA A 97 -18.94 15.44 15.44
C ALA A 97 -18.79 16.01 16.86
N ILE A 98 -19.29 15.27 17.84
CA ILE A 98 -19.20 15.62 19.24
C ILE A 98 -18.11 14.77 19.87
N PHE A 99 -17.12 15.43 20.42
CA PHE A 99 -16.04 14.82 21.18
C PHE A 99 -16.21 15.16 22.64
N SER A 100 -16.11 14.16 23.50
CA SER A 100 -16.21 14.34 24.95
C SER A 100 -14.83 14.14 25.58
N LEU A 101 -14.53 14.94 26.61
CA LEU A 101 -13.31 14.84 27.39
C LEU A 101 -13.16 13.42 27.94
N SER A 102 -12.00 12.82 27.68
CA SER A 102 -11.67 11.48 28.16
C SER A 102 -10.42 11.47 29.04
N GLU A 103 -9.47 12.38 28.80
CA GLU A 103 -8.24 12.50 29.58
C GLU A 103 -7.83 13.99 29.67
N GLY A 104 -7.24 14.41 30.79
CA GLY A 104 -6.84 15.80 31.02
C GLY A 104 -8.02 16.71 31.38
N ASN A 105 -7.91 18.00 31.06
CA ASN A 105 -8.93 19.01 31.38
C ASN A 105 -9.08 20.02 30.24
N LEU A 106 -10.32 20.49 30.03
CA LEU A 106 -10.62 21.64 29.18
C LEU A 106 -10.95 22.85 30.05
N ASN A 107 -10.14 23.90 29.93
CA ASN A 107 -10.37 25.20 30.56
C ASN A 107 -10.51 26.28 29.49
N SER A 108 -11.07 27.45 29.85
CA SER A 108 -11.13 28.59 28.92
C SER A 108 -9.73 29.06 28.53
N ALA A 109 -9.30 28.65 27.34
CA ALA A 109 -7.99 28.91 26.77
C ALA A 109 -8.03 28.70 25.26
N VAL A 110 -6.93 29.08 24.59
CA VAL A 110 -6.72 28.83 23.17
C VAL A 110 -5.98 27.51 22.98
N TYR A 111 -6.52 26.65 22.11
CA TYR A 111 -6.00 25.31 21.84
C TYR A 111 -5.63 25.12 20.38
N ILE A 112 -4.66 24.23 20.19
CA ILE A 112 -4.39 23.52 18.94
C ILE A 112 -4.98 22.12 19.06
N GLY A 113 -5.87 21.77 18.13
CA GLY A 113 -6.41 20.42 18.00
C GLY A 113 -5.68 19.66 16.90
N PHE A 114 -5.35 18.39 17.13
CA PHE A 114 -4.73 17.53 16.13
C PHE A 114 -5.09 16.05 16.31
N ARG A 115 -4.97 15.29 15.23
CA ARG A 115 -4.98 13.83 15.19
C ARG A 115 -4.06 13.31 14.08
N PRO A 116 -3.54 12.07 14.18
CA PRO A 116 -3.75 11.12 15.27
C PRO A 116 -3.07 11.57 16.57
N ILE A 117 -3.55 11.05 17.71
CA ILE A 117 -3.01 11.38 19.03
C ILE A 117 -1.59 10.84 19.27
N SER A 118 -1.10 9.98 18.36
CA SER A 118 0.27 9.47 18.32
C SER A 118 1.30 10.53 17.93
N ALA A 119 0.88 11.71 17.44
CA ALA A 119 1.78 12.83 17.23
C ALA A 119 2.41 13.27 18.58
N ILE A 120 3.72 13.45 18.59
CA ILE A 120 4.49 13.83 19.78
C ILE A 120 4.27 15.33 20.00
N ALA A 121 3.67 15.69 21.15
CA ALA A 121 3.40 17.07 21.53
C ALA A 121 4.09 17.39 22.86
N ASN A 122 5.34 17.86 22.80
CA ASN A 122 6.11 18.27 24.00
C ASN A 122 5.70 19.65 24.49
N ALA A 123 5.20 20.49 23.59
CA ALA A 123 4.66 21.81 23.85
C ALA A 123 3.65 22.17 22.74
N TYR A 124 2.84 23.21 22.96
CA TYR A 124 1.86 23.67 21.97
C TYR A 124 2.53 24.06 20.64
N ASN A 125 3.71 24.66 20.70
CA ASN A 125 4.52 25.04 19.55
C ASN A 125 5.53 23.96 19.14
N ASN A 126 5.41 22.73 19.64
CA ASN A 126 6.30 21.62 19.33
C ASN A 126 5.52 20.30 19.21
N ILE A 127 4.68 20.24 18.18
CA ILE A 127 3.89 19.06 17.79
C ILE A 127 4.52 18.46 16.54
N VAL A 128 4.95 17.21 16.60
CA VAL A 128 5.63 16.50 15.52
C VAL A 128 4.84 15.24 15.16
N TYR A 129 4.49 15.10 13.89
CA TYR A 129 3.87 13.90 13.35
C TYR A 129 4.83 13.16 12.43
N SER A 130 4.87 11.83 12.54
CA SER A 130 5.67 10.95 11.69
C SER A 130 4.80 9.84 11.15
N THR A 131 4.93 9.54 9.85
CA THR A 131 4.26 8.38 9.24
C THR A 131 4.95 7.08 9.66
N PRO A 132 4.25 5.94 9.68
CA PRO A 132 4.89 4.64 9.85
C PRO A 132 5.84 4.33 8.69
N ASP A 133 6.78 3.39 8.92
CA ASP A 133 7.59 2.79 7.83
C ASP A 133 6.73 2.00 6.84
N VAL A 134 5.71 1.31 7.37
CA VAL A 134 4.75 0.50 6.62
C VAL A 134 3.36 0.77 7.20
N TYR A 135 2.42 1.20 6.35
CA TYR A 135 1.01 1.23 6.73
C TYR A 135 0.48 -0.20 6.77
N THR A 136 -0.04 -0.62 7.92
CA THR A 136 -0.64 -1.95 8.07
C THR A 136 -2.15 -1.85 7.81
N LEU A 137 -2.66 -2.66 6.89
CA LEU A 137 -4.05 -2.68 6.47
C LEU A 137 -4.70 -3.99 6.92
N ASP A 138 -5.95 -3.91 7.38
CA ASP A 138 -6.77 -5.09 7.67
C ASP A 138 -7.50 -5.52 6.38
N PRO A 139 -7.37 -6.77 5.91
CA PRO A 139 -8.13 -7.27 4.75
C PRO A 139 -9.65 -7.13 4.88
N VAL A 140 -10.20 -7.19 6.10
CA VAL A 140 -11.63 -7.07 6.38
C VAL A 140 -12.10 -5.61 6.38
N ASN A 141 -11.22 -4.70 6.77
CA ASN A 141 -11.45 -3.25 6.71
C ASN A 141 -10.22 -2.50 6.15
N PRO A 142 -9.99 -2.54 4.82
CA PRO A 142 -8.78 -1.99 4.21
C PRO A 142 -8.58 -0.49 4.41
N ASP A 143 -9.65 0.24 4.72
CA ASP A 143 -9.65 1.69 4.90
C ASP A 143 -9.58 2.10 6.39
N GLY A 144 -9.76 1.17 7.33
CA GLY A 144 -9.78 1.47 8.77
C GLY A 144 -8.51 2.16 9.26
N TYR A 145 -7.36 1.79 8.70
CA TYR A 145 -6.06 2.37 9.05
C TYR A 145 -5.98 3.89 8.81
N LEU A 146 -6.83 4.45 7.93
CA LEU A 146 -6.85 5.88 7.64
C LEU A 146 -7.20 6.69 8.90
N ASN A 147 -8.06 6.16 9.77
CA ASN A 147 -8.41 6.82 11.03
C ASN A 147 -7.17 6.97 11.95
N ASP A 148 -6.29 5.98 11.97
CA ASP A 148 -5.11 6.01 12.83
C ASP A 148 -3.94 6.81 12.27
N ASN A 149 -3.97 7.13 10.97
CA ASN A 149 -2.81 7.66 10.26
C ASN A 149 -3.05 8.99 9.54
N MET A 150 -4.29 9.40 9.30
CA MET A 150 -4.55 10.65 8.59
C MET A 150 -4.29 11.86 9.50
N LEU A 151 -3.22 12.60 9.20
CA LEU A 151 -2.90 13.84 9.89
C LEU A 151 -3.97 14.90 9.57
N MET A 152 -4.63 15.38 10.63
CA MET A 152 -5.52 16.52 10.60
C MET A 152 -5.23 17.42 11.79
N TYR A 153 -5.30 18.72 11.58
CA TYR A 153 -5.10 19.69 12.65
C TYR A 153 -5.93 20.95 12.42
N THR A 154 -6.14 21.69 13.49
CA THR A 154 -6.74 23.02 13.43
C THR A 154 -5.77 23.96 12.71
N THR A 155 -6.20 24.66 11.67
CA THR A 155 -5.35 25.69 11.03
C THR A 155 -5.69 27.10 11.47
N THR A 156 -6.71 27.22 12.33
CA THR A 156 -7.06 28.43 13.08
C THR A 156 -7.14 28.03 14.55
N PRO A 157 -6.61 28.83 15.49
CA PRO A 157 -6.71 28.51 16.91
C PRO A 157 -8.17 28.33 17.35
N TYR A 158 -8.43 27.41 18.28
CA TYR A 158 -9.75 27.18 18.86
C TYR A 158 -9.81 27.75 20.28
N ASN A 159 -10.73 28.68 20.53
CA ASN A 159 -10.92 29.33 21.82
C ASN A 159 -12.04 28.63 22.61
N TYR A 160 -11.65 27.77 23.56
CA TYR A 160 -12.61 27.02 24.36
C TYR A 160 -13.42 27.95 25.28
N GLY A 161 -14.75 27.82 25.23
CA GLY A 161 -15.71 28.68 25.94
C GLY A 161 -16.23 29.86 25.11
N SER A 162 -15.54 30.25 24.04
CA SER A 162 -16.02 31.27 23.09
C SER A 162 -16.47 30.66 21.77
N ASP A 163 -15.68 29.73 21.23
CA ASP A 163 -15.93 29.11 19.95
C ASP A 163 -16.89 27.92 20.08
N THR A 164 -17.88 27.87 19.20
CA THR A 164 -18.88 26.81 19.16
C THR A 164 -18.40 25.54 18.46
N VAL A 165 -17.31 25.62 17.68
CA VAL A 165 -16.77 24.50 16.89
C VAL A 165 -15.27 24.63 16.67
N ALA A 166 -14.54 23.53 16.78
CA ALA A 166 -13.16 23.43 16.32
C ALA A 166 -13.13 22.96 14.85
N ILE A 167 -12.39 23.67 14.00
CA ILE A 167 -12.30 23.36 12.57
C ILE A 167 -10.97 22.68 12.27
N PHE A 168 -11.03 21.43 11.84
CA PHE A 168 -9.86 20.64 11.44
C PHE A 168 -9.71 20.64 9.92
N ARG A 169 -8.47 20.59 9.43
CA ARG A 169 -8.17 20.38 8.01
C ARG A 169 -7.20 19.20 7.86
N PRO A 170 -7.39 18.31 6.87
CA PRO A 170 -6.39 17.28 6.58
C PRO A 170 -5.11 17.92 6.06
N ALA A 171 -3.98 17.29 6.36
CA ALA A 171 -2.66 17.64 5.83
C ALA A 171 -2.22 16.73 4.68
N MET A 172 -2.92 15.61 4.51
CA MET A 172 -2.56 14.50 3.63
C MET A 172 -3.61 14.31 2.54
N THR A 173 -3.31 13.44 1.59
CA THR A 173 -4.13 13.14 0.43
C THR A 173 -4.52 11.67 0.41
N VAL A 174 -5.72 11.39 -0.08
CA VAL A 174 -6.21 10.02 -0.27
C VAL A 174 -6.24 9.70 -1.76
N LEU A 175 -5.62 8.58 -2.12
CA LEU A 175 -5.68 8.00 -3.46
C LEU A 175 -6.65 6.82 -3.46
N GLU A 176 -7.78 6.96 -4.13
CA GLU A 176 -8.72 5.87 -4.38
C GLU A 176 -8.27 5.04 -5.58
N ILE A 177 -8.21 3.73 -5.39
CA ILE A 177 -7.74 2.76 -6.37
C ILE A 177 -8.83 1.70 -6.55
N PRO A 178 -9.61 1.79 -7.64
CA PRO A 178 -10.49 0.69 -8.03
C PRO A 178 -9.61 -0.46 -8.52
N LEU A 179 -9.66 -1.61 -7.84
CA LEU A 179 -8.83 -2.77 -8.09
C LEU A 179 -9.71 -3.98 -8.41
N GLN A 180 -9.40 -4.66 -9.51
CA GLN A 180 -10.10 -5.88 -9.95
C GLN A 180 -9.15 -6.82 -10.66
N THR A 181 -9.50 -8.08 -10.75
CA THR A 181 -8.90 -9.03 -11.70
C THR A 181 -9.69 -9.03 -13.02
N LEU A 182 -9.09 -9.52 -14.11
CA LEU A 182 -9.86 -9.79 -15.34
C LEU A 182 -10.71 -11.05 -15.18
N THR A 183 -10.13 -12.12 -14.61
CA THR A 183 -10.80 -13.35 -14.21
C THR A 183 -10.28 -13.86 -12.86
N GLY A 184 -11.12 -14.68 -12.19
CA GLY A 184 -10.83 -15.34 -10.92
C GLY A 184 -10.37 -14.41 -9.78
N GLU A 185 -9.69 -14.98 -8.79
CA GLU A 185 -9.27 -14.28 -7.56
C GLU A 185 -7.75 -14.06 -7.53
N TYR A 186 -7.32 -12.95 -6.95
CA TYR A 186 -5.92 -12.63 -6.70
C TYR A 186 -5.75 -12.07 -5.28
N VAL A 187 -4.69 -12.51 -4.60
CA VAL A 187 -4.42 -12.11 -3.22
C VAL A 187 -3.38 -10.99 -3.20
N VAL A 188 -3.80 -9.80 -2.76
CA VAL A 188 -2.95 -8.63 -2.59
C VAL A 188 -2.41 -8.59 -1.16
N LYS A 189 -1.10 -8.83 -1.00
CA LYS A 189 -0.40 -8.80 0.29
C LYS A 189 0.28 -7.47 0.55
N GLU A 190 0.85 -6.86 -0.49
CA GLU A 190 1.58 -5.61 -0.38
C GLU A 190 1.35 -4.70 -1.58
N ILE A 191 1.34 -3.39 -1.31
CA ILE A 191 1.33 -2.34 -2.32
C ILE A 191 2.47 -1.37 -2.00
N LYS A 192 3.27 -1.05 -3.01
CA LYS A 192 4.32 -0.02 -2.93
C LYS A 192 4.07 1.08 -3.94
N LEU A 193 4.21 2.33 -3.48
CA LEU A 193 4.22 3.51 -4.34
C LEU A 193 5.64 4.07 -4.40
N ILE A 194 6.23 4.06 -5.60
CA ILE A 194 7.62 4.46 -5.84
C ILE A 194 7.64 5.63 -6.85
N PRO A 195 8.28 6.76 -6.56
CA PRO A 195 8.40 7.87 -7.48
C PRO A 195 9.38 7.53 -8.61
N VAL A 196 9.10 8.07 -9.80
CA VAL A 196 9.98 8.02 -10.95
C VAL A 196 10.41 9.44 -11.26
N TYR A 197 11.71 9.67 -11.34
CA TYR A 197 12.29 10.99 -11.60
C TYR A 197 12.77 11.11 -13.05
N THR A 198 12.75 12.33 -13.60
CA THR A 198 13.33 12.63 -14.93
C THR A 198 14.85 12.75 -14.90
N SER A 199 15.42 12.98 -13.72
CA SER A 199 16.85 13.03 -13.43
C SER A 199 17.11 12.55 -11.99
N PRO A 200 18.33 12.11 -11.61
CA PRO A 200 18.63 11.79 -10.22
C PRO A 200 18.26 12.96 -9.29
N SER A 201 17.46 12.68 -8.25
CA SER A 201 16.96 13.68 -7.31
C SER A 201 17.58 13.48 -5.92
N SER A 202 18.03 14.56 -5.29
CA SER A 202 18.31 14.58 -3.85
C SER A 202 17.04 14.80 -3.02
N THR A 203 15.97 15.29 -3.65
CA THR A 203 14.68 15.60 -3.01
C THR A 203 13.74 14.43 -3.16
N LYS A 204 13.38 13.81 -2.03
CA LYS A 204 12.50 12.64 -1.99
C LYS A 204 11.02 13.02 -2.11
N ALA A 205 10.18 12.13 -2.64
CA ALA A 205 8.81 12.43 -3.06
C ALA A 205 7.78 12.57 -1.94
N PHE A 206 8.03 11.98 -0.78
CA PHE A 206 7.04 11.92 0.30
C PHE A 206 7.60 12.50 1.59
N ILE A 207 6.74 13.11 2.39
CA ILE A 207 7.05 13.57 3.73
C ILE A 207 6.95 12.37 4.68
N ARG A 208 8.02 12.15 5.45
CA ARG A 208 8.10 11.12 6.49
C ARG A 208 7.73 11.67 7.87
N SER A 209 8.16 12.89 8.17
CA SER A 209 7.77 13.59 9.39
C SER A 209 7.81 15.09 9.20
N ALA A 210 7.01 15.82 9.99
CA ALA A 210 7.09 17.27 10.06
C ALA A 210 6.61 17.78 11.42
N LYS A 211 7.10 18.96 11.80
CA LYS A 211 6.57 19.77 12.88
C LYS A 211 5.40 20.62 12.37
N LEU A 212 4.27 20.56 13.08
CA LEU A 212 3.06 21.34 12.77
C LEU A 212 3.30 22.85 12.99
N PRO A 213 2.54 23.73 12.30
CA PRO A 213 2.68 25.17 12.48
C PRO A 213 2.24 25.61 13.87
N ASP A 214 2.93 26.61 14.43
CA ASP A 214 2.45 27.34 15.61
C ASP A 214 1.34 28.32 15.21
N ILE A 215 0.14 27.78 15.02
CA ILE A 215 -1.03 28.55 14.55
C ILE A 215 -1.46 29.63 15.54
N ILE A 216 -1.11 29.51 16.82
CA ILE A 216 -1.44 30.49 17.86
C ILE A 216 -0.67 31.78 17.60
N ASN A 217 0.58 31.65 17.15
CA ASN A 217 1.43 32.76 16.74
C ASN A 217 1.39 32.99 15.21
N ALA A 218 0.27 32.66 14.57
CA ALA A 218 -0.02 32.91 13.15
C ALA A 218 0.93 32.22 12.15
N ALA A 219 1.68 31.19 12.54
CA ALA A 219 2.46 30.40 11.60
C ALA A 219 1.55 29.48 10.77
N THR A 220 1.87 29.30 9.48
CA THR A 220 1.05 28.54 8.53
C THR A 220 1.76 27.35 7.88
N ALA A 221 3.09 27.30 7.97
CA ALA A 221 3.91 26.30 7.28
C ALA A 221 4.41 25.19 8.22
N LEU A 222 4.51 23.98 7.68
CA LEU A 222 5.22 22.88 8.31
C LEU A 222 6.73 23.19 8.37
N THR A 223 7.40 22.72 9.42
CA THR A 223 8.85 22.90 9.61
C THR A 223 9.52 21.58 9.99
N ASN A 224 10.84 21.53 9.99
CA ASN A 224 11.63 20.33 10.36
C ASN A 224 11.18 19.06 9.62
N ILE A 225 11.01 19.19 8.30
CA ILE A 225 10.44 18.14 7.45
C ILE A 225 11.53 17.11 7.11
N THR A 226 11.22 15.83 7.30
CA THR A 226 12.01 14.71 6.78
C THR A 226 11.26 14.00 5.66
N TYR A 227 11.96 13.28 4.80
CA TYR A 227 11.39 12.72 3.58
C TYR A 227 11.74 11.25 3.34
N CYS A 228 10.91 10.55 2.56
CA CYS A 228 11.12 9.20 2.04
C CYS A 228 10.71 9.09 0.57
N ASP A 229 11.17 8.04 -0.11
CA ASP A 229 10.91 7.75 -1.54
C ASP A 229 10.03 6.53 -1.75
N THR A 230 9.48 5.95 -0.70
CA THR A 230 8.60 4.80 -0.85
C THR A 230 7.55 4.85 0.24
N LEU A 231 6.30 4.65 -0.18
CA LEU A 231 5.19 4.36 0.72
C LEU A 231 4.83 2.89 0.53
N THR A 232 4.82 2.16 1.64
CA THR A 232 4.49 0.73 1.65
C THR A 232 3.21 0.52 2.44
N TYR A 233 2.27 -0.21 1.85
CA TYR A 233 1.01 -0.62 2.46
C TYR A 233 0.99 -2.14 2.45
N ARG A 234 0.85 -2.76 3.63
CA ARG A 234 0.90 -4.20 3.77
C ARG A 234 -0.35 -4.69 4.48
N PHE A 235 -1.01 -5.66 3.86
CA PHE A 235 -2.13 -6.34 4.48
C PHE A 235 -1.63 -7.29 5.58
N SER A 236 -2.33 -7.33 6.70
CA SER A 236 -2.12 -8.35 7.73
C SER A 236 -2.65 -9.72 7.26
N GLY A 237 -2.18 -10.79 7.91
CA GLY A 237 -2.62 -12.15 7.58
C GLY A 237 -2.30 -12.56 6.14
N GLU A 238 -3.26 -13.23 5.49
CA GLU A 238 -3.08 -13.79 4.14
C GLU A 238 -3.16 -12.74 3.02
N GLY A 239 -3.66 -11.53 3.28
CA GLY A 239 -3.84 -10.47 2.29
C GLY A 239 -5.30 -10.22 1.90
N LEU A 240 -5.51 -9.23 1.03
CA LEU A 240 -6.82 -8.88 0.47
C LEU A 240 -7.11 -9.72 -0.77
N VAL A 241 -8.20 -10.48 -0.75
CA VAL A 241 -8.69 -11.18 -1.94
C VAL A 241 -9.43 -10.20 -2.85
N VAL A 242 -8.99 -10.10 -4.09
CA VAL A 242 -9.61 -9.27 -5.13
C VAL A 242 -10.11 -10.18 -6.25
N GLY A 243 -11.36 -10.00 -6.64
CA GLY A 243 -11.97 -10.73 -7.75
C GLY A 243 -12.30 -9.84 -8.95
N SER A 244 -13.13 -10.35 -9.85
CA SER A 244 -13.57 -9.65 -11.06
C SER A 244 -14.54 -8.49 -10.78
N SER A 245 -15.13 -8.45 -9.59
CA SER A 245 -15.88 -7.29 -9.12
C SER A 245 -14.92 -6.27 -8.52
N PRO A 246 -14.95 -5.00 -8.98
CA PRO A 246 -14.02 -4.00 -8.50
C PRO A 246 -14.20 -3.72 -7.01
N GLY A 247 -13.15 -4.04 -6.25
CA GLY A 247 -12.92 -3.53 -4.90
C GLY A 247 -12.34 -2.13 -4.97
N THR A 248 -12.47 -1.36 -3.90
CA THR A 248 -11.87 -0.02 -3.81
C THR A 248 -10.94 0.04 -2.63
N LEU A 249 -9.70 0.47 -2.87
CA LEU A 249 -8.71 0.70 -1.83
C LEU A 249 -8.36 2.18 -1.72
N ARG A 250 -8.20 2.70 -0.51
CA ARG A 250 -7.81 4.10 -0.28
C ARG A 250 -6.42 4.19 0.35
N LEU A 251 -5.49 4.83 -0.35
CA LEU A 251 -4.10 4.97 0.09
C LEU A 251 -3.79 6.40 0.55
N LEU A 252 -3.26 6.52 1.76
CA LEU A 252 -2.85 7.80 2.36
C LEU A 252 -1.45 8.23 1.91
N VAL A 253 -1.36 9.42 1.30
CA VAL A 253 -0.12 9.98 0.76
C VAL A 253 0.13 11.36 1.35
N TRP A 254 1.37 11.59 1.83
CA TRP A 254 1.86 12.91 2.23
C TRP A 254 2.97 13.32 1.29
N SER A 255 2.64 14.16 0.31
CA SER A 255 3.58 14.51 -0.76
C SER A 255 4.48 15.66 -0.36
N ASN A 256 5.73 15.60 -0.82
CA ASN A 256 6.66 16.72 -0.78
C ASN A 256 6.37 17.69 -1.94
N PRO A 257 5.83 18.89 -1.67
CA PRO A 257 5.48 19.84 -2.73
C PRO A 257 6.70 20.44 -3.45
N ALA A 258 7.91 20.30 -2.90
CA ALA A 258 9.14 20.87 -3.46
C ALA A 258 9.75 20.02 -4.60
N VAL A 259 9.22 18.84 -4.89
CA VAL A 259 9.73 17.99 -5.98
C VAL A 259 9.27 18.52 -7.34
N THR A 260 10.22 18.89 -8.19
CA THR A 260 9.96 19.49 -9.52
C THR A 260 10.29 18.57 -10.70
N ASN A 261 11.10 17.53 -10.50
CA ASN A 261 11.56 16.61 -11.54
C ASN A 261 10.85 15.24 -11.51
N LEU A 262 9.65 15.19 -10.94
CA LEU A 262 8.84 13.97 -10.91
C LEU A 262 8.29 13.67 -12.32
N LYS A 263 8.51 12.45 -12.81
CA LYS A 263 7.92 11.92 -14.05
C LYS A 263 6.57 11.23 -13.77
N GLY A 264 6.45 10.58 -12.63
CA GLY A 264 5.26 9.87 -12.20
C GLY A 264 5.57 8.93 -11.04
N TYR A 265 4.73 7.92 -10.88
CA TYR A 265 4.87 6.89 -9.85
C TYR A 265 4.71 5.50 -10.45
N PHE A 266 5.47 4.53 -9.95
CA PHE A 266 5.15 3.13 -10.08
C PHE A 266 4.30 2.68 -8.91
N PHE A 267 3.21 2.02 -9.25
CA PHE A 267 2.39 1.25 -8.35
C PHE A 267 2.78 -0.22 -8.51
N LEU A 268 3.34 -0.81 -7.45
CA LEU A 268 3.73 -2.22 -7.43
C LEU A 268 2.79 -2.97 -6.49
N ILE A 269 2.25 -4.08 -6.96
CA ILE A 269 1.49 -5.03 -6.15
C ILE A 269 2.36 -6.27 -5.94
N ASN A 270 2.38 -6.77 -4.70
CA ASN A 270 3.17 -7.91 -4.25
C ASN A 270 4.61 -7.81 -4.74
N THR A 271 5.31 -6.76 -4.30
CA THR A 271 6.71 -6.43 -4.60
C THR A 271 7.03 -6.11 -6.07
N ALA A 272 6.53 -6.86 -7.04
CA ALA A 272 6.63 -6.56 -8.47
C ALA A 272 5.70 -7.38 -9.38
N ASP A 273 4.85 -8.27 -8.85
CA ASP A 273 3.98 -9.15 -9.64
C ASP A 273 3.17 -8.38 -10.68
N TYR A 274 2.67 -7.23 -10.26
CA TYR A 274 2.00 -6.30 -11.14
C TYR A 274 2.54 -4.88 -10.93
N LYS A 275 2.90 -4.24 -12.03
CA LYS A 275 3.44 -2.89 -12.07
C LYS A 275 2.60 -2.01 -12.98
N ARG A 276 2.13 -0.88 -12.46
CA ARG A 276 1.49 0.17 -13.26
C ARG A 276 2.17 1.51 -13.08
N SER A 277 2.37 2.21 -14.19
CA SER A 277 2.82 3.60 -14.18
C SER A 277 1.63 4.56 -14.04
N ILE A 278 1.73 5.50 -13.11
CA ILE A 278 0.83 6.63 -12.95
C ILE A 278 1.62 7.88 -13.34
N THR A 279 1.34 8.44 -14.52
CA THR A 279 2.06 9.61 -15.02
C THR A 279 1.59 10.88 -14.30
N ARG A 280 2.53 11.63 -13.74
CA ARG A 280 2.33 12.96 -13.15
C ARG A 280 3.60 13.78 -13.36
N VAL A 281 3.65 14.49 -14.48
CA VAL A 281 4.85 15.22 -14.90
C VAL A 281 4.98 16.53 -14.13
N ASN A 282 6.15 16.77 -13.54
CA ASN A 282 6.58 17.98 -12.85
C ASN A 282 5.71 18.40 -11.65
N GLN A 283 4.81 17.54 -11.16
CA GLN A 283 3.92 17.86 -10.05
C GLN A 283 3.58 16.60 -9.22
N PRO A 284 3.90 16.57 -7.92
CA PRO A 284 3.45 15.49 -7.05
C PRO A 284 1.94 15.50 -6.86
N PHE A 285 1.39 14.51 -6.14
CA PHE A 285 0.03 14.64 -5.64
C PHE A 285 -0.07 15.87 -4.74
N LEU A 286 -1.08 16.72 -4.97
CA LEU A 286 -1.32 17.84 -4.07
C LEU A 286 -1.81 17.28 -2.75
N ASN A 287 -1.31 17.79 -1.63
CA ASN A 287 -1.82 17.47 -0.30
C ASN A 287 -3.26 17.99 -0.14
N THR A 288 -4.01 17.44 0.81
CA THR A 288 -5.40 17.84 1.13
C THR A 288 -6.43 17.52 0.02
N LYS A 289 -6.10 16.56 -0.86
CA LYS A 289 -6.93 16.19 -2.00
C LYS A 289 -7.42 14.75 -1.93
N TYR A 290 -8.43 14.47 -2.73
CA TYR A 290 -8.92 13.15 -3.02
C TYR A 290 -8.72 12.86 -4.51
N TYR A 291 -7.91 11.86 -4.83
CA TYR A 291 -7.70 11.46 -6.22
C TYR A 291 -8.29 10.08 -6.46
N ARG A 292 -9.23 10.00 -7.40
CA ARG A 292 -9.68 8.71 -7.93
C ARG A 292 -8.82 8.31 -9.11
N LEU A 293 -8.05 7.25 -8.96
CA LEU A 293 -7.23 6.73 -10.05
C LEU A 293 -8.10 5.92 -11.03
N PRO A 294 -7.67 5.77 -12.30
CA PRO A 294 -8.37 4.91 -13.24
C PRO A 294 -8.34 3.46 -12.77
N ASN A 295 -9.35 2.67 -13.12
CA ASN A 295 -9.45 1.26 -12.77
C ASN A 295 -8.14 0.52 -13.03
N LEU A 296 -7.80 -0.32 -12.07
CA LEU A 296 -6.62 -1.16 -12.06
C LEU A 296 -7.05 -2.60 -12.24
N SER A 297 -6.98 -3.09 -13.48
CA SER A 297 -7.22 -4.49 -13.79
C SER A 297 -5.90 -5.26 -13.71
N ILE A 298 -5.81 -6.17 -12.74
CA ILE A 298 -4.71 -7.14 -12.63
C ILE A 298 -4.90 -8.17 -13.76
N PRO A 299 -3.93 -8.32 -14.68
CA PRO A 299 -4.04 -9.26 -15.78
C PRO A 299 -4.12 -10.71 -15.30
N ASP A 300 -4.77 -11.57 -16.09
CA ASP A 300 -4.86 -13.00 -15.79
C ASP A 300 -3.49 -13.67 -15.68
N SER A 301 -2.49 -13.24 -16.44
CA SER A 301 -1.13 -13.78 -16.32
C SER A 301 -0.48 -13.53 -14.94
N VAL A 302 -1.06 -12.63 -14.14
CA VAL A 302 -0.66 -12.34 -12.77
C VAL A 302 -1.63 -12.97 -11.77
N ALA A 303 -2.94 -12.91 -12.02
CA ALA A 303 -3.94 -13.56 -11.15
C ALA A 303 -3.86 -15.10 -11.20
N HIS A 304 -3.56 -15.63 -12.38
CA HIS A 304 -3.47 -17.02 -12.75
C HIS A 304 -2.19 -17.22 -13.59
N PRO A 305 -1.02 -17.31 -12.92
CA PRO A 305 0.26 -17.45 -13.61
C PRO A 305 0.23 -18.62 -14.60
N THR A 306 0.57 -18.34 -15.85
CA THR A 306 0.67 -19.32 -16.94
C THR A 306 2.12 -19.56 -17.28
N LEU A 307 2.45 -20.76 -17.75
CA LEU A 307 3.81 -21.09 -18.18
C LEU A 307 4.36 -20.05 -19.18
N GLY A 308 5.55 -19.52 -18.90
CA GLY A 308 6.23 -18.51 -19.71
C GLY A 308 5.82 -17.06 -19.44
N SER A 309 4.79 -16.78 -18.63
CA SER A 309 4.43 -15.40 -18.28
C SER A 309 5.34 -14.81 -17.20
N ARG A 310 5.45 -13.48 -17.15
CA ARG A 310 6.14 -12.79 -16.06
C ARG A 310 5.27 -12.81 -14.80
N PHE A 311 5.82 -13.26 -13.68
CA PHE A 311 5.15 -13.37 -12.38
C PHE A 311 6.19 -13.48 -11.26
N GLY A 312 5.91 -12.95 -10.06
CA GLY A 312 6.78 -13.17 -8.90
C GLY A 312 8.23 -12.70 -9.09
N GLY A 313 8.44 -11.63 -9.87
CA GLY A 313 9.77 -11.07 -10.15
C GLY A 313 10.62 -11.86 -11.16
N GLY A 314 10.04 -12.85 -11.85
CA GLY A 314 10.71 -13.58 -12.92
C GLY A 314 9.72 -14.12 -13.93
N ILE A 315 10.04 -15.28 -14.51
CA ILE A 315 9.20 -15.99 -15.49
C ILE A 315 8.64 -17.25 -14.83
N VAL A 316 7.37 -17.58 -15.05
CA VAL A 316 6.77 -18.85 -14.61
C VAL A 316 7.36 -19.98 -15.44
N CYS A 317 8.18 -20.81 -14.80
CA CYS A 317 9.02 -21.81 -15.46
C CYS A 317 8.47 -23.23 -15.27
N TYR A 318 7.66 -23.45 -14.24
CA TYR A 318 6.90 -24.68 -14.04
C TYR A 318 5.68 -24.40 -13.16
N ILE A 319 4.55 -25.06 -13.43
CA ILE A 319 3.36 -25.05 -12.57
C ILE A 319 3.15 -26.49 -12.10
N PHE A 320 3.07 -26.70 -10.78
CA PHE A 320 2.92 -28.02 -10.20
C PHE A 320 1.60 -28.67 -10.65
N GLN A 321 1.67 -29.95 -11.01
CA GLN A 321 0.58 -30.75 -11.56
C GLN A 321 0.25 -31.94 -10.65
N PRO A 322 -0.96 -32.51 -10.76
CA PRO A 322 -1.25 -33.82 -10.20
C PRO A 322 -0.19 -34.84 -10.67
N GLY A 323 0.58 -35.37 -9.73
CA GLY A 323 1.71 -36.28 -10.02
C GLY A 323 3.08 -35.76 -9.56
N ASP A 324 3.21 -34.46 -9.23
CA ASP A 324 4.46 -33.88 -8.71
C ASP A 324 4.72 -34.20 -7.22
N GLY A 325 3.98 -35.16 -6.65
CA GLY A 325 4.12 -35.57 -5.26
C GLY A 325 3.70 -34.47 -4.29
N ASN A 326 4.48 -34.27 -3.23
CA ASN A 326 4.10 -33.45 -2.08
C ASN A 326 4.13 -31.92 -2.34
N VAL A 327 4.68 -31.47 -3.49
CA VAL A 327 4.66 -30.04 -3.85
C VAL A 327 3.34 -29.63 -4.50
N TYR A 328 2.54 -30.59 -4.96
CA TYR A 328 1.22 -30.32 -5.53
C TYR A 328 0.15 -30.30 -4.44
N VAL A 329 -0.63 -29.21 -4.39
CA VAL A 329 -1.78 -29.07 -3.50
C VAL A 329 -3.04 -28.89 -4.36
N PRO A 330 -4.06 -29.76 -4.23
CA PRO A 330 -5.31 -29.61 -4.98
C PRO A 330 -5.95 -28.23 -4.78
N ASN A 331 -6.45 -27.63 -5.87
CA ASN A 331 -7.08 -26.30 -5.91
C ASN A 331 -6.15 -25.11 -5.54
N GLN A 332 -4.84 -25.29 -5.56
CA GLN A 332 -3.87 -24.20 -5.41
C GLN A 332 -2.94 -24.16 -6.64
N THR A 333 -2.59 -22.96 -7.09
CA THR A 333 -1.62 -22.76 -8.17
C THR A 333 -0.26 -22.42 -7.58
N HIS A 334 0.63 -23.42 -7.57
CA HIS A 334 2.01 -23.28 -7.12
C HIS A 334 2.98 -23.68 -8.21
N GLY A 335 4.24 -23.26 -8.09
CA GLY A 335 5.23 -23.65 -9.07
C GLY A 335 6.62 -23.07 -8.85
N LEU A 336 7.38 -23.02 -9.95
CA LEU A 336 8.72 -22.46 -10.01
C LEU A 336 8.72 -21.22 -10.89
N ILE A 337 9.26 -20.13 -10.37
CA ILE A 337 9.67 -18.95 -11.13
C ILE A 337 11.17 -19.03 -11.34
N CYS A 338 11.65 -18.71 -12.53
CA CYS A 338 13.07 -18.53 -12.80
C CYS A 338 13.40 -17.08 -13.16
N THR A 339 14.65 -16.66 -12.93
CA THR A 339 15.11 -15.31 -13.33
C THR A 339 14.93 -15.11 -14.83
N GLU A 340 14.76 -13.87 -15.26
CA GLU A 340 14.50 -13.56 -16.68
C GLU A 340 15.73 -13.89 -17.54
N ASP A 341 16.90 -13.54 -17.03
CA ASP A 341 18.19 -13.85 -17.64
C ASP A 341 19.05 -14.75 -16.74
N ASN A 342 20.00 -15.44 -17.36
CA ASN A 342 21.03 -16.14 -16.61
C ASN A 342 21.84 -15.12 -15.83
N LEU A 343 22.32 -15.50 -14.64
CA LEU A 343 23.36 -14.70 -14.02
C LEU A 343 24.58 -14.64 -14.96
N PRO A 344 25.23 -13.46 -15.11
CA PRO A 344 26.14 -13.19 -16.22
C PRO A 344 27.47 -13.97 -16.14
N LEU A 345 27.78 -14.56 -14.99
CA LEU A 345 29.01 -15.30 -14.74
C LEU A 345 28.78 -16.81 -14.77
N GLN A 346 29.88 -17.56 -14.86
CA GLN A 346 29.88 -18.98 -14.56
C GLN A 346 30.47 -19.19 -13.17
N TYR A 347 29.93 -20.15 -12.44
CA TYR A 347 30.22 -20.36 -11.02
C TYR A 347 30.76 -21.75 -10.81
N THR A 348 31.74 -21.89 -9.91
CA THR A 348 32.04 -23.19 -9.29
C THR A 348 30.83 -23.63 -8.46
N TRP A 349 30.69 -24.93 -8.23
CA TRP A 349 29.51 -25.43 -7.52
C TRP A 349 29.47 -25.00 -6.05
N GLY A 350 30.56 -25.28 -5.32
CA GLY A 350 30.66 -25.10 -3.88
C GLY A 350 31.98 -25.67 -3.33
N CYS A 351 32.00 -26.10 -2.06
CA CYS A 351 33.20 -26.64 -1.43
C CYS A 351 33.72 -27.89 -2.16
N VAL A 352 35.02 -27.88 -2.46
CA VAL A 352 35.74 -29.01 -3.08
C VAL A 352 36.25 -29.93 -1.97
N ASN A 353 36.30 -31.24 -2.24
CA ASN A 353 36.75 -32.28 -1.29
C ASN A 353 35.96 -32.32 0.03
N THR A 354 34.78 -31.71 0.05
CA THR A 354 33.87 -31.69 1.20
C THR A 354 32.54 -32.27 0.75
N LEU A 355 32.04 -33.25 1.49
CA LEU A 355 30.73 -33.85 1.25
C LEU A 355 29.70 -33.16 2.15
N ILE A 356 28.75 -32.45 1.55
CA ILE A 356 27.72 -31.67 2.25
C ILE A 356 26.48 -32.54 2.54
N ASN A 357 26.32 -33.66 1.81
CA ASN A 357 25.21 -34.59 1.85
C ASN A 357 23.88 -34.03 1.31
N VAL A 358 23.95 -33.19 0.27
CA VAL A 358 22.76 -32.66 -0.44
C VAL A 358 22.40 -33.52 -1.66
N PHE A 359 22.10 -34.79 -1.41
CA PHE A 359 21.75 -35.77 -2.46
C PHE A 359 20.29 -35.70 -2.92
N ASP A 360 19.44 -35.05 -2.12
CA ASP A 360 18.03 -34.90 -2.41
C ASP A 360 17.83 -34.17 -3.74
N SER A 361 17.14 -34.86 -4.65
CA SER A 361 17.11 -34.45 -6.05
C SER A 361 15.72 -34.26 -6.61
N VAL A 362 14.68 -34.44 -5.80
CA VAL A 362 13.27 -34.39 -6.21
C VAL A 362 12.75 -32.95 -6.27
N LEU A 363 11.58 -32.75 -6.90
CA LEU A 363 10.86 -31.48 -6.86
C LEU A 363 10.64 -31.01 -5.42
N GLY A 364 10.93 -29.74 -5.13
CA GLY A 364 10.75 -29.13 -3.82
C GLY A 364 12.00 -29.11 -2.92
N THR A 365 13.14 -29.68 -3.34
CA THR A 365 14.33 -29.78 -2.47
C THR A 365 15.41 -28.73 -2.73
N GLY A 366 15.36 -28.01 -3.86
CA GLY A 366 16.43 -27.10 -4.26
C GLY A 366 16.70 -25.98 -3.25
N MET A 367 15.65 -25.42 -2.63
CA MET A 367 15.79 -24.37 -1.62
C MET A 367 16.53 -24.88 -0.37
N ASN A 368 16.16 -26.07 0.13
CA ASN A 368 16.82 -26.66 1.29
C ASN A 368 18.27 -27.03 0.98
N ASN A 369 18.53 -27.62 -0.19
CA ASN A 369 19.89 -27.93 -0.64
C ASN A 369 20.76 -26.67 -0.69
N THR A 370 20.25 -25.60 -1.31
CA THR A 370 20.96 -24.32 -1.42
C THR A 370 21.33 -23.78 -0.04
N ARG A 371 20.39 -23.77 0.90
CA ARG A 371 20.62 -23.33 2.28
C ARG A 371 21.70 -24.18 2.97
N LEU A 372 21.67 -25.50 2.81
CA LEU A 372 22.67 -26.41 3.39
C LEU A 372 24.07 -26.15 2.81
N ILE A 373 24.18 -25.94 1.49
CA ILE A 373 25.45 -25.60 0.84
C ILE A 373 26.02 -24.28 1.37
N VAL A 374 25.18 -23.25 1.49
CA VAL A 374 25.58 -21.94 2.01
C VAL A 374 26.01 -22.04 3.49
N ASN A 375 25.25 -22.77 4.31
CA ASN A 375 25.57 -22.97 5.73
C ASN A 375 26.87 -23.77 5.96
N ALA A 376 27.27 -24.61 5.01
CA ALA A 376 28.57 -25.28 5.04
C ALA A 376 29.75 -24.31 4.79
N GLY A 377 29.50 -23.01 4.61
CA GLY A 377 30.52 -21.99 4.35
C GLY A 377 31.02 -22.01 2.90
N CYS A 378 30.29 -22.65 2.00
CA CYS A 378 30.67 -22.79 0.60
C CYS A 378 30.23 -21.57 -0.21
N GLY A 379 31.18 -20.96 -0.94
CA GLY A 379 30.88 -19.97 -1.98
C GLY A 379 30.33 -20.61 -3.27
N GLY A 380 30.34 -19.86 -4.37
CA GLY A 380 30.00 -20.39 -5.70
C GLY A 380 28.52 -20.28 -6.04
N ALA A 381 28.01 -21.27 -6.77
CA ALA A 381 26.69 -21.27 -7.40
C ALA A 381 25.53 -21.06 -6.40
N ALA A 382 25.53 -21.83 -5.30
CA ALA A 382 24.47 -21.75 -4.29
C ALA A 382 24.46 -20.39 -3.57
N LEU A 383 25.64 -19.88 -3.21
CA LEU A 383 25.77 -18.57 -2.55
C LEU A 383 25.36 -17.43 -3.47
N ALA A 384 25.68 -17.52 -4.78
CA ALA A 384 25.26 -16.54 -5.76
C ALA A 384 23.73 -16.46 -5.89
N CYS A 385 23.04 -17.62 -5.93
CA CYS A 385 21.58 -17.64 -5.90
C CYS A 385 21.03 -17.11 -4.57
N TYR A 386 21.57 -17.55 -3.43
CA TYR A 386 21.08 -17.21 -2.09
C TYR A 386 21.19 -15.72 -1.76
N ASN A 387 22.24 -15.05 -2.22
CA ASN A 387 22.43 -13.61 -2.01
C ASN A 387 21.73 -12.74 -3.08
N LEU A 388 21.11 -13.35 -4.08
CA LEU A 388 20.47 -12.61 -5.16
C LEU A 388 19.25 -11.83 -4.63
N VAL A 389 19.24 -10.52 -4.88
CA VAL A 389 18.06 -9.69 -4.73
C VAL A 389 17.71 -9.13 -6.10
N GLU A 390 16.71 -9.73 -6.74
CA GLU A 390 16.29 -9.38 -8.10
C GLU A 390 14.79 -9.14 -8.14
N ASN A 391 14.38 -8.06 -8.82
CA ASN A 391 12.98 -7.64 -8.93
C ASN A 391 12.22 -7.57 -7.59
N GLY A 392 12.95 -7.27 -6.51
CA GLY A 392 12.43 -7.12 -5.14
C GLY A 392 12.34 -8.41 -4.33
N TYR A 393 12.72 -9.56 -4.89
CA TYR A 393 12.70 -10.87 -4.23
C TYR A 393 14.10 -11.30 -3.83
N SER A 394 14.23 -11.94 -2.66
CA SER A 394 15.49 -12.37 -2.06
C SER A 394 15.51 -13.85 -1.66
N ASP A 395 14.50 -14.61 -2.08
CA ASP A 395 14.28 -16.03 -1.78
C ASP A 395 14.68 -16.93 -2.96
N TRP A 396 15.60 -16.45 -3.80
CA TRP A 396 16.15 -17.18 -4.94
C TRP A 396 17.08 -18.31 -4.48
N PHE A 397 17.05 -19.45 -5.16
CA PHE A 397 17.86 -20.62 -4.83
C PHE A 397 18.37 -21.35 -6.08
N LEU A 398 19.37 -22.22 -5.89
CA LEU A 398 19.89 -23.08 -6.93
C LEU A 398 19.00 -24.33 -7.05
N PRO A 399 18.35 -24.59 -8.21
CA PRO A 399 17.38 -25.68 -8.36
C PRO A 399 18.03 -27.04 -8.13
N SER A 400 17.29 -27.98 -7.56
CA SER A 400 17.67 -29.40 -7.51
C SER A 400 17.77 -29.98 -8.93
N LYS A 401 18.35 -31.18 -9.05
CA LYS A 401 18.45 -31.87 -10.33
C LYS A 401 17.07 -32.04 -11.00
N HIS A 402 16.04 -32.49 -10.30
CA HIS A 402 14.72 -32.71 -10.91
C HIS A 402 14.04 -31.38 -11.27
N GLU A 403 14.12 -30.35 -10.41
CA GLU A 403 13.61 -29.02 -10.73
C GLU A 403 14.23 -28.49 -12.02
N LEU A 404 15.55 -28.60 -12.15
CA LEU A 404 16.25 -28.17 -13.35
C LEU A 404 15.90 -29.02 -14.59
N VAL A 405 15.59 -30.31 -14.43
CA VAL A 405 15.07 -31.17 -15.52
C VAL A 405 13.70 -30.69 -15.99
N VAL A 406 12.77 -30.41 -15.08
CA VAL A 406 11.41 -29.97 -15.48
C VAL A 406 11.42 -28.58 -16.09
N LEU A 407 12.26 -27.68 -15.57
CA LEU A 407 12.49 -26.37 -16.17
C LEU A 407 12.90 -26.51 -17.64
N ARG A 408 13.89 -27.37 -17.92
CA ARG A 408 14.34 -27.63 -19.29
C ARG A 408 13.25 -28.23 -20.19
N GLN A 409 12.41 -29.13 -19.67
CA GLN A 409 11.41 -29.83 -20.47
C GLN A 409 10.17 -28.99 -20.81
N LYS A 410 9.86 -27.96 -20.01
CA LYS A 410 8.58 -27.23 -20.09
C LYS A 410 8.72 -25.80 -20.58
N ILE A 411 9.90 -25.21 -20.49
CA ILE A 411 10.12 -23.83 -20.92
C ILE A 411 10.41 -23.77 -22.43
N ASN A 412 9.88 -22.72 -23.08
CA ASN A 412 10.27 -22.32 -24.43
C ASN A 412 11.80 -22.26 -24.54
N HIS A 413 12.39 -22.81 -25.60
CA HIS A 413 13.81 -23.16 -25.68
C HIS A 413 14.83 -22.01 -25.41
N ASP A 414 14.38 -20.77 -25.27
CA ASP A 414 15.22 -19.59 -25.14
C ASP A 414 15.76 -19.31 -23.72
N LEU A 415 15.22 -19.94 -22.66
CA LEU A 415 15.62 -19.60 -21.28
C LEU A 415 16.77 -20.44 -20.69
N MET A 416 17.24 -21.50 -21.33
CA MET A 416 18.39 -22.28 -20.85
C MET A 416 19.48 -22.45 -21.93
N VAL A 417 19.80 -21.37 -22.63
CA VAL A 417 20.80 -21.36 -23.71
C VAL A 417 22.25 -21.27 -23.25
N GLY A 418 23.19 -21.76 -24.07
CA GLY A 418 24.62 -21.41 -23.98
C GLY A 418 25.54 -22.36 -23.21
N GLY A 419 25.05 -23.42 -22.58
CA GLY A 419 25.90 -24.44 -21.94
C GLY A 419 25.24 -25.18 -20.77
N PRO A 420 25.98 -25.95 -19.97
CA PRO A 420 25.41 -26.70 -18.87
C PRO A 420 25.09 -25.81 -17.66
N TYR A 421 24.11 -26.25 -16.88
CA TYR A 421 23.63 -25.56 -15.68
C TYR A 421 23.91 -26.38 -14.43
N TRP A 422 24.41 -25.75 -13.37
CA TRP A 422 24.51 -26.41 -12.07
C TRP A 422 23.12 -26.66 -11.47
N SER A 423 22.97 -27.84 -10.86
CA SER A 423 21.92 -28.11 -9.88
C SER A 423 22.49 -28.04 -8.46
N SER A 424 21.66 -27.90 -7.44
CA SER A 424 22.05 -27.99 -6.03
C SER A 424 22.20 -29.43 -5.53
N THR A 425 22.10 -30.43 -6.39
CA THR A 425 22.26 -31.84 -6.03
C THR A 425 23.73 -32.26 -6.12
N GLU A 426 24.28 -32.69 -4.99
CA GLU A 426 25.64 -33.21 -4.86
C GLU A 426 25.72 -34.68 -5.34
N TYR A 427 26.89 -35.09 -5.84
CA TYR A 427 27.17 -36.49 -6.21
C TYR A 427 28.22 -37.12 -5.28
N SER A 428 29.32 -36.40 -5.07
CA SER A 428 30.43 -36.83 -4.22
C SER A 428 31.13 -35.62 -3.60
N SER A 429 32.17 -35.85 -2.80
CA SER A 429 32.96 -34.78 -2.19
C SER A 429 33.58 -33.83 -3.21
N ASP A 430 33.83 -34.28 -4.44
CA ASP A 430 34.49 -33.56 -5.53
C ASP A 430 33.60 -33.30 -6.76
N LYS A 431 32.41 -33.91 -6.87
CA LYS A 431 31.51 -33.77 -8.03
C LYS A 431 30.08 -33.41 -7.66
N ALA A 432 29.40 -32.73 -8.58
CA ALA A 432 27.99 -32.38 -8.47
C ALA A 432 27.25 -32.58 -9.81
N TYR A 433 25.92 -32.57 -9.77
CA TYR A 433 25.09 -32.71 -10.96
C TYR A 433 24.94 -31.40 -11.73
N ARG A 434 25.13 -31.48 -13.04
CA ARG A 434 24.80 -30.43 -14.01
C ARG A 434 23.84 -30.95 -15.07
N ILE A 435 23.10 -30.05 -15.69
CA ILE A 435 22.20 -30.37 -16.81
C ILE A 435 22.68 -29.65 -18.06
N PRO A 436 23.20 -30.40 -19.05
CA PRO A 436 23.45 -29.88 -20.38
C PRO A 436 22.14 -29.58 -21.12
N TRP A 437 22.22 -28.71 -22.12
CA TRP A 437 21.10 -28.28 -22.94
C TRP A 437 20.37 -29.45 -23.64
N GLU A 438 21.08 -30.26 -24.43
CA GLU A 438 20.49 -31.35 -25.24
C GLU A 438 20.77 -32.76 -24.69
N ALA A 439 21.18 -32.91 -23.43
CA ALA A 439 21.58 -34.21 -22.87
C ALA A 439 21.09 -34.44 -21.46
N LEU A 440 20.99 -35.71 -21.03
CA LEU A 440 20.61 -36.07 -19.67
C LEU A 440 21.54 -35.43 -18.62
N ALA A 441 21.06 -35.34 -17.38
CA ALA A 441 21.87 -34.85 -16.27
C ALA A 441 23.17 -35.66 -16.15
N THR A 442 24.30 -34.96 -16.03
CA THR A 442 25.64 -35.55 -15.88
C THR A 442 26.32 -34.99 -14.64
N THR A 443 27.41 -35.60 -14.20
CA THR A 443 28.22 -35.09 -13.10
C THR A 443 29.53 -34.51 -13.63
N THR A 444 30.03 -33.44 -13.00
CA THR A 444 31.37 -32.91 -13.27
C THR A 444 32.03 -32.40 -11.99
N PHE A 445 33.29 -32.01 -12.04
CA PHE A 445 34.01 -31.54 -10.86
C PHE A 445 33.44 -30.23 -10.33
N LYS A 446 33.36 -30.10 -9.01
CA LYS A 446 32.86 -28.87 -8.34
C LYS A 446 33.73 -27.64 -8.64
N THR A 447 34.99 -27.86 -9.04
CA THR A 447 35.92 -26.83 -9.52
C THR A 447 35.58 -26.29 -10.90
N ASP A 448 34.80 -27.02 -11.70
CA ASP A 448 34.39 -26.55 -13.01
C ASP A 448 33.39 -25.41 -12.87
N THR A 449 33.47 -24.45 -13.78
CA THR A 449 32.49 -23.38 -13.83
C THR A 449 31.32 -23.77 -14.73
N GLN A 450 30.09 -23.57 -14.26
CA GLN A 450 28.87 -23.77 -15.05
C GLN A 450 27.94 -22.57 -14.88
N ARG A 451 26.93 -22.49 -15.73
CA ARG A 451 25.87 -21.47 -15.59
C ARG A 451 24.94 -21.84 -14.45
N ILE A 452 24.21 -20.85 -13.96
CA ILE A 452 23.13 -21.03 -13.01
C ILE A 452 21.92 -20.24 -13.46
N ARG A 453 20.75 -20.84 -13.21
CA ARG A 453 19.46 -20.19 -13.37
C ARG A 453 18.80 -20.22 -12.00
N PRO A 454 18.88 -19.13 -11.23
CA PRO A 454 18.20 -19.05 -9.95
C PRO A 454 16.69 -19.22 -10.13
N VAL A 455 16.07 -19.91 -9.18
CA VAL A 455 14.63 -20.14 -9.15
C VAL A 455 14.07 -19.78 -7.79
N ARG A 456 12.76 -19.56 -7.71
CA ARG A 456 12.00 -19.41 -6.47
C ARG A 456 10.65 -20.13 -6.57
N TYR A 457 10.05 -20.45 -5.44
CA TYR A 457 8.69 -21.00 -5.41
C TYR A 457 7.66 -19.85 -5.39
N PHE A 458 6.44 -20.12 -5.84
CA PHE A 458 5.27 -19.25 -5.64
C PHE A 458 4.04 -20.04 -5.27
#